data_AF-A0A349ALN5-F1
#
_entry.id   AF-A0A349ALN5-F1
#
_cell.length_a   1.000
_cell.length_b   1.000
_cell.length_c   1.000
_cell.angle_alpha   90.00
_cell.angle_beta   90.00
_cell.angle_gamma   90.00
#
_symmetry.space_group_name_H-M   'P 1'
#
loop_
_entity.id
_entity.type
_entity.pdbx_description
1 polymer ?
#
loop_
_entity_poly.entity_id
_entity_poly.type
_entity_poly.pdbx_seq_one_letter_code
_entity_poly.pdbx_strand_id
1 'polypeptide(L)' 'MTFKTPEIEYNGRIKEIILGNGNNSVTVGGETAYPFYIFDAKMPHLP' A
#
# COMPACT_ATOMS: atom_id res chain seq x y z
N MET A 1 2.52 -15.96 -28.11
CA MET A 1 2.76 -14.64 -27.48
C MET A 1 2.33 -14.78 -26.03
N THR A 2 3.25 -14.62 -25.06
CA THR A 2 2.92 -14.66 -23.63
C THR A 2 2.51 -13.26 -23.18
N PHE A 3 1.35 -13.16 -22.52
CA PHE A 3 0.88 -11.92 -21.91
C PHE A 3 1.68 -11.65 -20.63
N LYS A 4 2.12 -10.40 -20.44
CA LYS A 4 2.67 -9.88 -19.18
C LYS A 4 1.80 -8.71 -18.72
N THR A 5 1.39 -8.71 -17.47
CA THR A 5 0.70 -7.58 -16.84
C THR A 5 1.66 -6.38 -16.79
N PRO A 6 1.24 -5.17 -17.21
CA PRO A 6 2.06 -3.98 -17.07
C PRO A 6 2.30 -3.66 -15.59
N GLU A 7 3.56 -3.43 -15.22
CA GLU A 7 3.98 -3.05 -13.87
C GLU A 7 4.42 -1.58 -13.89
N ILE A 8 4.12 -0.84 -12.82
CA ILE A 8 4.54 0.56 -12.66
C ILE A 8 5.59 0.64 -11.56
N GLU A 9 6.74 1.25 -11.84
CA GLU A 9 7.75 1.54 -10.82
C GLU A 9 7.39 2.80 -10.02
N TYR A 10 7.03 2.63 -8.76
CA TYR A 10 6.76 3.72 -7.83
C TYR A 10 8.00 4.03 -6.98
N ASN A 11 8.44 5.29 -7.00
CA ASN A 11 9.62 5.74 -6.25
C ASN A 11 9.28 6.34 -4.87
N GLY A 12 8.01 6.29 -4.47
CA GLY A 12 7.52 6.88 -3.22
C GLY A 12 6.51 5.98 -2.51
N ARG A 13 6.33 6.22 -1.20
CA ARG A 13 5.29 5.56 -0.39
C ARG A 13 4.45 6.58 0.35
N ILE A 14 3.19 6.24 0.60
CA ILE A 14 2.33 7.03 1.48
C ILE A 14 2.85 6.92 2.92
N LYS A 15 2.93 8.06 3.60
CA LYS A 15 3.39 8.10 5.00
C LYS A 15 2.45 7.28 5.88
N GLU A 16 3.02 6.43 6.72
CA GLU A 16 2.25 5.71 7.74
C GLU A 16 1.91 6.62 8.91
N ILE A 17 0.65 6.56 9.35
CA ILE A 17 0.12 7.36 10.46
C ILE A 17 -0.52 6.39 11.43
N ILE A 18 -0.15 6.51 12.71
CA ILE A 18 -0.76 5.77 13.80
C ILE A 18 -1.86 6.66 14.39
N LEU A 19 -3.09 6.14 14.39
CA LEU A 19 -4.26 6.76 14.98
C LEU A 19 -4.58 6.10 16.31
N GLY A 20 -4.78 6.90 17.37
CA GLY A 20 -5.07 6.41 18.72
C GLY A 20 -3.84 6.22 19.59
N ASN A 21 -4.05 5.63 20.78
CA ASN A 21 -3.01 5.40 21.78
C ASN A 21 -3.24 4.04 22.46
N GLY A 22 -2.15 3.35 22.84
CA GLY A 22 -2.20 2.03 23.47
C GLY A 22 -2.63 0.90 22.55
N ASN A 23 -3.26 -0.13 23.12
CA ASN A 23 -3.61 -1.38 22.43
C ASN A 23 -4.64 -1.24 21.31
N ASN A 24 -5.34 -0.10 21.22
CA ASN A 24 -6.39 0.15 20.22
C ASN A 24 -5.92 1.13 19.13
N SER A 25 -4.60 1.24 18.94
CA SER A 25 -4.06 2.07 17.85
C SER A 25 -4.22 1.37 16.51
N VAL A 26 -4.53 2.15 15.47
CA VAL A 26 -4.69 1.69 14.09
C VAL A 26 -3.68 2.42 13.23
N THR A 27 -2.95 1.69 12.40
CA THR A 27 -2.01 2.27 11.45
C THR A 27 -2.66 2.36 10.08
N VAL A 28 -2.52 3.51 9.42
CA VAL A 28 -3.01 3.75 8.06
C VAL A 28 -1.90 4.30 7.17
N GLY A 29 -1.99 4.10 5.86
CA GLY A 29 -0.98 4.55 4.88
C GLY A 29 -0.01 3.43 4.50
N GLY A 30 1.23 3.74 4.15
CA GLY A 30 2.23 2.73 3.75
C GLY A 30 2.12 2.23 2.32
N GLU A 31 1.03 2.54 1.63
CA GLU A 31 0.77 2.19 0.23
C GLU A 31 1.88 2.67 -0.71
N THR A 32 2.30 1.79 -1.62
CA THR A 32 3.32 2.08 -2.64
C THR A 32 2.74 2.15 -4.06
N ALA A 33 1.43 2.01 -4.24
CA ALA A 33 0.79 2.08 -5.56
C ALA A 33 -0.64 2.63 -5.46
N TYR A 34 -1.38 2.54 -6.56
CA TYR A 34 -2.79 2.91 -6.62
C TYR A 34 -3.65 2.01 -5.70
N PRO A 35 -4.82 2.52 -5.24
CA PRO A 35 -5.72 1.75 -4.38
C PRO A 35 -6.06 0.39 -5.00
N PHE A 36 -5.81 -0.70 -4.25
CA PHE A 36 -6.08 -2.09 -4.62
C PHE A 36 -5.23 -2.67 -5.76
N TYR A 37 -4.15 -2.01 -6.17
CA TYR A 37 -3.18 -2.54 -7.14
C TYR A 37 -2.18 -3.46 -6.43
N ILE A 38 -2.68 -4.54 -5.85
CA ILE A 38 -1.88 -5.55 -5.11
C ILE A 38 -1.12 -6.52 -6.03
N PHE A 39 -1.34 -6.45 -7.34
CA PHE A 39 -0.66 -7.33 -8.30
C PHE A 39 0.79 -6.90 -8.53
N ASP A 40 1.12 -5.61 -8.36
CA ASP A 40 2.45 -5.04 -8.55
C ASP A 40 2.97 -4.26 -7.33
N ALA A 41 2.20 -4.19 -6.23
CA ALA A 41 2.57 -3.42 -5.04
C ALA A 41 2.06 -3.99 -3.71
N LYS A 42 2.52 -3.39 -2.61
CA LYS A 42 2.16 -3.79 -1.24
C LYS A 42 1.15 -2.82 -0.64
N MET A 43 0.10 -3.40 -0.06
CA MET A 43 -0.94 -2.72 0.71
C MET A 43 -0.92 -3.23 2.15
N PRO A 44 -0.05 -2.69 3.03
CA PRO A 44 0.13 -3.21 4.38
C PRO A 44 -1.06 -2.95 5.30
N HIS A 45 -1.85 -1.91 5.05
CA HIS A 45 -2.97 -1.51 5.90
C HIS A 45 -4.25 -1.47 5.06
N LEU A 46 -5.14 -2.45 5.26
CA LEU A 46 -6.42 -2.55 4.55
C LEU A 46 -7.38 -1.41 4.97
N PRO A 47 -8.28 -0.96 4.07
CA PRO A 47 -9.29 0.05 4.39
C PRO A 47 -10.33 -0.45 5.39
#